data_AF-A0A952PHK5-F1
#
_entry.id   AF-A0A952PHK5-F1
#
_cell.length_a   1.000
_cell.length_b   1.000
_cell.length_c   1.000
_cell.angle_alpha   90.00
_cell.angle_beta   90.00
_cell.angle_gamma   90.00
#
_symmetry.space_group_name_H-M   'P 1'
#
loop_
_entity.id
_entity.type
_entity.pdbx_description
1 polymer ?
#
loop_
_entity_poly.entity_id
_entity_poly.type
_entity_poly.pdbx_seq_one_letter_code
_entity_poly.pdbx_strand_id
1 'polypeptide(L)'
;MRVELYGQAGQLLGRLLLAAPQAGPLSLQIPYEVSAPQTAILAASQQDARGRIVRQVSAEVTLQAGEGDSNLLAVHQSYAIEIEQAIQLASGAVQVSGRARLPANRGTLEIRLLNDENRILLSANRFIQEDGSFELELAGFVPQQEAAFLLTVVEQQQGVMIALDSVEIWLRP
;
A
#
# COMPACT_ATOMS: atom_id res chain seq x y z
N MET A 1 0.28 12.11 -8.24
CA MET A 1 0.96 10.89 -7.75
C MET A 1 2.09 11.32 -6.83
N ARG A 2 2.34 10.59 -5.74
CA ARG A 2 3.40 10.89 -4.76
C ARG A 2 4.33 9.68 -4.69
N VAL A 3 5.63 9.92 -4.82
CA VAL A 3 6.65 8.88 -4.69
C VAL A 3 7.54 9.23 -3.50
N GLU A 4 7.75 8.27 -2.62
CA GLU A 4 8.44 8.44 -1.35
C GLU A 4 9.46 7.32 -1.18
N LEU A 5 10.65 7.67 -0.69
CA LEU A 5 11.71 6.73 -0.37
C LEU A 5 11.89 6.71 1.15
N TYR A 6 11.73 5.54 1.75
CA TYR A 6 11.85 5.33 3.18
C TYR A 6 13.07 4.46 3.49
N GLY A 7 13.89 4.87 4.46
CA GLY A 7 14.99 4.07 4.96
C GLY A 7 14.52 2.89 5.80
N GLN A 8 15.46 2.02 6.18
CA GLN A 8 15.17 0.80 6.95
C GLN A 8 14.46 1.04 8.30
N ALA A 9 14.66 2.20 8.93
CA ALA A 9 13.99 2.56 10.18
C ALA A 9 12.67 3.33 9.95
N GLY A 10 12.15 3.32 8.71
CA GLY A 10 10.90 3.99 8.34
C GLY A 10 11.02 5.51 8.17
N GLN A 11 12.23 6.08 8.26
CA GLN A 11 12.45 7.51 8.05
C GLN A 11 12.30 7.89 6.58
N LEU A 12 11.65 9.02 6.29
CA LEU A 12 11.55 9.54 4.93
C LEU A 12 12.90 10.10 4.48
N LEU A 13 13.49 9.50 3.44
CA LEU A 13 14.77 9.91 2.85
C LEU A 13 14.59 10.84 1.65
N GLY A 14 13.47 10.72 0.92
CA GLY A 14 13.19 11.55 -0.25
C GLY A 14 11.73 11.49 -0.67
N ARG A 15 11.25 12.56 -1.32
CA ARG A 15 9.87 12.66 -1.82
C ARG A 15 9.83 13.39 -3.15
N LEU A 16 9.01 12.89 -4.07
CA LEU A 16 8.68 13.50 -5.34
C LEU A 16 7.15 13.57 -5.52
N LEU A 17 6.64 14.75 -5.90
CA LEU A 17 5.24 14.96 -6.24
C LEU A 17 5.09 15.13 -7.75
N LEU A 18 4.24 14.31 -8.36
CA LEU A 18 4.00 14.29 -9.79
C LEU A 18 2.59 14.80 -10.07
N ALA A 19 2.50 15.86 -10.88
CA ALA A 19 1.27 16.58 -11.17
C ALA A 19 0.23 15.78 -11.98
N ALA A 20 0.63 14.70 -12.67
CA ALA A 20 -0.28 13.82 -13.40
C ALA A 20 0.22 12.37 -13.43
N PRO A 21 -0.67 11.37 -13.43
CA PRO A 21 -0.30 10.00 -13.77
C PRO A 21 0.11 9.98 -15.25
N GLN A 22 1.41 9.83 -15.53
CA GLN A 22 1.86 9.57 -16.89
C GLN A 22 1.57 8.11 -17.23
N ALA A 23 1.03 7.85 -18.42
CA ALA A 23 0.88 6.50 -18.92
C ALA A 23 2.25 5.97 -19.39
N GLY A 24 2.63 4.79 -18.91
CA GLY A 24 3.90 4.13 -19.28
C GLY A 24 4.94 4.10 -18.16
N PRO A 25 6.13 3.54 -18.44
CA PRO A 25 7.22 3.47 -17.47
C PRO A 25 7.69 4.87 -17.10
N LEU A 26 7.69 5.17 -15.79
CA LEU A 26 8.17 6.42 -15.23
C LEU A 26 9.64 6.28 -14.82
N SER A 27 10.50 7.11 -15.40
CA SER A 27 11.86 7.31 -14.90
C SER A 27 11.86 8.48 -13.92
N LEU A 28 12.25 8.21 -12.67
CA LEU A 28 12.21 9.19 -11.59
C LEU A 28 13.60 9.36 -10.99
N GLN A 29 13.93 10.60 -10.62
CA GLN A 29 15.11 10.94 -9.82
C GLN A 29 14.64 11.43 -8.46
N ILE A 30 15.06 10.74 -7.41
CA ILE A 30 14.73 11.08 -6.03
C ILE A 30 16.06 11.34 -5.32
N PRO A 31 16.37 12.57 -4.90
CA PRO A 31 17.57 12.84 -4.13
C PRO A 31 17.46 12.16 -2.77
N TYR A 32 18.54 11.51 -2.33
CA TYR A 32 18.65 10.87 -1.03
C TYR A 32 20.11 10.88 -0.56
N GLU A 33 20.32 10.83 0.76
CA GLU A 33 21.65 10.73 1.37
C GLU A 33 21.69 9.58 2.36
N VAL A 34 22.69 8.70 2.23
CA VAL A 34 22.92 7.56 3.13
C VAL A 34 24.42 7.41 3.38
N SER A 35 24.79 7.13 4.63
CA SER A 35 26.20 7.00 5.03
C SER A 35 26.81 5.63 4.74
N ALA A 36 25.97 4.62 4.48
CA ALA A 36 26.36 3.27 4.11
C ALA A 36 25.26 2.65 3.23
N PRO A 37 25.58 1.62 2.42
CA PRO A 37 24.54 0.89 1.69
C PRO A 37 23.50 0.31 2.65
N GLN A 38 22.22 0.47 2.31
CA GLN A 38 21.12 -0.02 3.15
C GLN A 38 19.88 -0.38 2.31
N THR A 39 19.05 -1.26 2.86
CA THR A 39 17.72 -1.54 2.31
C THR A 39 16.78 -0.37 2.57
N ALA A 40 15.94 -0.08 1.58
CA ALA A 40 14.92 0.97 1.65
C ALA A 40 13.63 0.51 0.97
N ILE A 41 12.54 1.22 1.25
CA ILE A 41 11.25 1.03 0.60
C ILE A 41 10.96 2.23 -0.30
N LEU A 42 10.80 1.97 -1.59
CA LEU A 42 10.29 2.93 -2.56
C LEU A 42 8.78 2.74 -2.68
N ALA A 43 7.99 3.73 -2.27
CA ALA A 43 6.54 3.71 -2.34
C ALA A 43 6.03 4.72 -3.37
N ALA A 44 5.16 4.29 -4.27
CA ALA A 44 4.44 5.15 -5.22
C ALA A 44 2.95 5.10 -4.92
N SER A 45 2.36 6.25 -4.59
CA SER A 45 0.96 6.40 -4.21
C SER A 45 0.19 7.30 -5.18
N GLN A 46 -0.96 6.82 -5.62
CA GLN A 46 -1.97 7.62 -6.29
C GLN A 46 -2.90 8.21 -5.24
N GLN A 47 -3.14 9.51 -5.35
CA GLN A 47 -4.06 10.22 -4.49
C GLN A 47 -5.25 10.73 -5.30
N ASP A 48 -6.43 10.76 -4.68
CA ASP A 48 -7.59 11.45 -5.23
C ASP A 48 -7.48 12.99 -5.06
N ALA A 49 -8.50 13.72 -5.53
CA ALA A 49 -8.55 15.18 -5.46
C ALA A 49 -8.56 15.74 -4.02
N ARG A 50 -8.82 14.90 -3.02
CA ARG A 50 -8.82 15.25 -1.59
C ARG A 50 -7.50 14.86 -0.91
N GLY A 51 -6.53 14.33 -1.66
CA GLY A 51 -5.21 13.93 -1.15
C GLY A 51 -5.19 12.54 -0.49
N ARG A 52 -6.27 11.75 -0.58
CA ARG A 52 -6.32 10.40 -0.01
C ARG A 52 -5.64 9.41 -0.93
N ILE A 53 -4.83 8.52 -0.38
CA ILE A 53 -4.22 7.40 -1.10
C ILE A 53 -5.33 6.43 -1.52
N VAL A 54 -5.54 6.28 -2.82
CA VAL A 54 -6.50 5.33 -3.42
C VAL A 54 -5.80 4.08 -3.96
N ARG A 55 -4.49 4.19 -4.19
CA ARG A 55 -3.61 3.08 -4.55
C ARG A 55 -2.21 3.43 -4.10
N GLN A 56 -1.47 2.45 -3.59
CA GLN A 56 -0.06 2.61 -3.30
C GLN A 56 0.64 1.32 -3.58
N VAL A 57 1.66 1.31 -4.41
CA VAL A 57 2.54 0.16 -4.61
C VAL A 57 3.90 0.48 -4.00
N SER A 58 4.55 -0.52 -3.42
CA SER A 58 5.90 -0.35 -2.89
C SER A 58 6.84 -1.44 -3.38
N ALA A 59 8.12 -1.13 -3.34
CA ALA A 59 9.19 -2.05 -3.69
C ALA A 59 10.35 -1.91 -2.72
N GLU A 60 10.97 -3.04 -2.40
CA GLU A 60 12.24 -3.05 -1.69
C GLU A 60 13.38 -2.75 -2.67
N VAL A 61 14.23 -1.79 -2.28
CA VAL A 61 15.38 -1.33 -3.07
C VAL A 61 16.64 -1.29 -2.21
N THR A 62 17.80 -1.49 -2.83
CA THR A 62 19.09 -1.25 -2.17
C THR A 62 19.57 0.16 -2.50
N LEU A 63 19.78 0.98 -1.47
CA LEU A 63 20.47 2.26 -1.59
C LEU A 63 21.97 2.02 -1.49
N GLN A 64 22.72 2.58 -2.43
CA GLN A 64 24.18 2.61 -2.36
C GLN A 64 24.63 3.93 -1.73
N ALA A 65 25.66 3.86 -0.88
CA ALA A 65 26.39 5.04 -0.45
C ALA A 65 27.42 5.40 -1.51
N GLY A 66 27.38 6.64 -2.00
CA GLY A 66 28.35 7.12 -2.98
C GLY A 66 28.11 8.59 -3.31
N GLU A 67 29.19 9.30 -3.64
CA GLU A 67 29.14 10.63 -4.23
C GLU A 67 28.89 10.46 -5.74
N GLY A 68 27.66 10.73 -6.21
CA GLY A 68 27.30 10.67 -7.62
C GLY A 68 25.81 10.91 -7.90
N ASP A 69 25.52 11.57 -9.01
CA ASP A 69 24.20 12.16 -9.35
C ASP A 69 23.10 11.15 -9.73
N SER A 70 23.40 9.85 -9.82
CA SER A 70 22.39 8.84 -10.19
C SER A 70 22.79 7.42 -9.79
N ASN A 71 22.17 6.88 -8.75
CA ASN A 71 22.19 5.45 -8.46
C ASN A 71 20.92 4.81 -9.03
N LEU A 72 21.07 3.83 -9.92
CA LEU A 72 19.95 2.99 -10.33
C LEU A 72 19.55 2.13 -9.14
N LEU A 73 18.31 2.28 -8.69
CA LEU A 73 17.73 1.41 -7.66
C LEU A 73 17.48 0.04 -8.28
N ALA A 74 18.19 -0.98 -7.78
CA ALA A 74 17.81 -2.35 -8.07
C ALA A 74 16.50 -2.63 -7.32
N VAL A 75 15.42 -2.82 -8.07
CA VAL A 75 14.16 -3.32 -7.50
C VAL A 75 14.35 -4.79 -7.20
N HIS A 76 14.39 -5.13 -5.90
CA HIS A 76 14.55 -6.51 -5.47
C HIS A 76 13.20 -7.23 -5.45
N GLN A 77 12.12 -6.51 -5.09
CA GLN A 77 10.82 -7.10 -4.92
C GLN A 77 9.70 -6.08 -5.09
N SER A 78 8.61 -6.47 -5.75
CA SER A 78 7.36 -5.71 -5.82
C SER A 78 6.29 -6.38 -4.96
N TYR A 79 5.62 -5.62 -4.12
CA TYR A 79 4.45 -6.10 -3.38
C TYR A 79 3.19 -5.86 -4.21
N ALA A 80 2.24 -6.79 -4.14
CA ALA A 80 0.98 -6.68 -4.87
C ALA A 80 -0.17 -7.30 -4.06
N ILE A 81 -1.33 -6.66 -4.08
CA ILE A 81 -2.62 -7.15 -3.63
C ILE A 81 -3.52 -7.25 -4.85
N GLU A 82 -4.04 -8.45 -5.06
CA GLU A 82 -5.02 -8.76 -6.09
C GLU A 82 -6.31 -9.16 -5.40
N ILE A 83 -7.37 -8.39 -5.63
CA ILE A 83 -8.71 -8.72 -5.15
C ILE A 83 -9.35 -9.69 -6.14
N GLU A 84 -9.65 -10.89 -5.67
CA GLU A 84 -10.33 -11.92 -6.46
C GLU A 84 -11.85 -11.71 -6.40
N GLN A 85 -12.36 -11.34 -5.22
CA GLN A 85 -13.79 -11.15 -5.00
C GLN A 85 -14.06 -10.15 -3.86
N ALA A 86 -15.09 -9.32 -4.05
CA ALA A 86 -15.65 -8.47 -3.00
C ALA A 86 -17.18 -8.44 -3.17
N ILE A 87 -17.92 -8.93 -2.17
CA ILE A 87 -19.38 -9.07 -2.22
C ILE A 87 -20.01 -8.50 -0.95
N GLN A 88 -21.09 -7.73 -1.14
CA GLN A 88 -21.99 -7.38 -0.05
C GLN A 88 -23.03 -8.50 0.14
N LEU A 89 -23.08 -9.06 1.35
CA LEU A 89 -24.05 -10.08 1.73
C LEU A 89 -25.40 -9.42 2.08
N ALA A 90 -26.48 -10.19 2.02
CA ALA A 90 -27.82 -9.72 2.39
C ALA A 90 -27.92 -9.26 3.86
N SER A 91 -27.02 -9.74 4.72
CA SER A 91 -26.87 -9.29 6.10
C SER A 91 -26.27 -7.88 6.24
N GLY A 92 -25.78 -7.29 5.15
CA GLY A 92 -25.02 -6.04 5.15
C GLY A 92 -23.52 -6.22 5.40
N ALA A 93 -23.06 -7.44 5.72
CA ALA A 93 -21.65 -7.75 5.83
C ALA A 93 -20.97 -7.74 4.45
N VAL A 94 -19.65 -7.50 4.44
CA VAL A 94 -18.87 -7.51 3.20
C VAL A 94 -17.81 -8.58 3.27
N GLN A 95 -17.84 -9.51 2.33
CA GLN A 95 -16.85 -10.55 2.19
C GLN A 95 -15.85 -10.15 1.10
N VAL A 96 -14.56 -10.19 1.43
CA VAL A 96 -13.46 -9.88 0.51
C VAL A 96 -12.48 -11.03 0.54
N SER A 97 -12.11 -11.52 -0.65
CA SER A 97 -11.03 -12.50 -0.81
C SER A 97 -10.06 -12.05 -1.89
N GLY A 98 -8.82 -12.50 -1.74
CA GLY A 98 -7.76 -12.17 -2.68
C GLY A 98 -6.43 -12.80 -2.34
N ARG A 99 -5.41 -12.32 -3.05
CA ARG A 99 -4.02 -12.74 -2.89
C ARG A 99 -3.12 -11.54 -2.66
N ALA A 100 -2.17 -11.71 -1.76
CA ALA A 100 -1.07 -10.79 -1.59
C ALA A 100 0.24 -11.49 -1.99
N ARG A 101 0.98 -10.89 -2.92
CA ARG A 101 2.33 -11.33 -3.27
C ARG A 101 3.32 -10.69 -2.32
N LEU A 102 3.67 -11.44 -1.27
CA LEU A 102 4.59 -11.03 -0.22
C LEU A 102 5.70 -12.08 -0.06
N PRO A 103 6.90 -11.68 0.41
CA PRO A 103 7.87 -12.65 0.89
C PRO A 103 7.27 -13.49 2.03
N ALA A 104 7.64 -14.77 2.09
CA ALA A 104 7.08 -15.74 3.04
C ALA A 104 7.10 -15.21 4.49
N ASN A 105 6.01 -15.44 5.22
CA ASN A 105 5.82 -15.06 6.64
C ASN A 105 5.89 -13.56 6.95
N ARG A 106 5.54 -12.69 5.99
CA ARG A 106 5.53 -11.24 6.19
C ARG A 106 4.21 -10.62 5.78
N GLY A 107 3.84 -9.57 6.52
CA GLY A 107 2.68 -8.72 6.24
C GLY A 107 1.46 -9.06 7.09
N THR A 108 0.86 -8.01 7.64
CA THR A 108 -0.51 -8.02 8.16
C THR A 108 -1.37 -7.25 7.17
N LEU A 109 -2.56 -7.76 6.89
CA LEU A 109 -3.57 -7.01 6.17
C LEU A 109 -4.25 -6.05 7.14
N GLU A 110 -4.01 -4.75 6.97
CA GLU A 110 -4.81 -3.71 7.62
C GLU A 110 -5.96 -3.32 6.70
N ILE A 111 -7.18 -3.45 7.21
CA ILE A 111 -8.41 -3.13 6.50
C ILE A 111 -9.01 -1.90 7.12
N ARG A 112 -9.36 -0.91 6.30
CA ARG A 112 -10.08 0.29 6.74
C ARG A 112 -11.30 0.51 5.87
N LEU A 113 -12.48 0.45 6.49
CA LEU A 113 -13.72 0.95 5.88
C LEU A 113 -13.78 2.45 6.07
N LEU A 114 -13.96 3.18 4.98
CA LEU A 114 -14.06 4.63 4.97
C LEU A 114 -15.48 5.04 4.58
N ASN A 115 -16.00 6.10 5.19
CA ASN A 115 -17.18 6.78 4.64
C ASN A 115 -16.79 7.71 3.47
N ASP A 116 -17.79 8.32 2.85
CA ASP A 116 -17.68 9.35 1.83
C ASP A 116 -16.88 10.60 2.26
N GLU A 117 -16.80 10.86 3.56
CA GLU A 117 -15.96 11.90 4.19
C GLU A 117 -14.55 11.43 4.55
N ASN A 118 -14.14 10.21 4.14
CA ASN A 118 -12.84 9.60 4.45
C ASN A 118 -12.56 9.33 5.95
N ARG A 119 -13.61 9.24 6.77
CA ARG A 119 -13.51 8.82 8.16
C ARG A 119 -13.49 7.31 8.25
N ILE A 120 -12.58 6.78 9.08
CA ILE A 120 -12.53 5.34 9.38
C ILE A 120 -13.78 4.97 10.16
N LEU A 121 -14.66 4.19 9.54
CA LEU A 121 -15.83 3.61 10.19
C LEU A 121 -15.49 2.32 10.92
N LEU A 122 -14.58 1.53 10.32
CA LEU A 122 -14.14 0.25 10.87
C LEU A 122 -12.69 0.00 10.47
N SER A 123 -11.91 -0.55 11.40
CA SER A 123 -10.56 -1.04 11.13
C SER A 123 -10.38 -2.46 11.67
N ALA A 124 -9.72 -3.31 10.89
CA ALA A 124 -9.42 -4.68 11.28
C ALA A 124 -8.03 -5.08 10.77
N ASN A 125 -7.36 -5.96 11.52
CA ASN A 125 -6.10 -6.56 11.11
C ASN A 125 -6.27 -8.07 10.90
N ARG A 126 -5.66 -8.62 9.85
CA ARG A 126 -5.65 -10.06 9.57
C ARG A 126 -4.27 -10.51 9.13
N PHE A 127 -3.88 -11.72 9.55
CA PHE A 127 -2.69 -12.35 9.00
C PHE A 127 -2.99 -12.91 7.61
N ILE A 128 -2.00 -12.79 6.73
CA ILE A 128 -2.04 -13.36 5.39
C ILE A 128 -1.51 -14.79 5.50
N GLN A 129 -2.13 -15.72 4.77
CA GLN A 129 -1.73 -17.12 4.80
C GLN A 129 -0.36 -17.31 4.14
N GLU A 130 0.31 -18.43 4.41
CA GLU A 130 1.65 -18.72 3.87
C GLU A 130 1.68 -18.75 2.33
N ASP A 131 0.56 -19.11 1.70
CA ASP A 131 0.39 -19.13 0.25
C ASP A 131 0.01 -17.75 -0.35
N GLY A 132 -0.03 -16.72 0.49
CA GLY A 132 -0.41 -15.35 0.14
C GLY A 132 -1.91 -15.12 0.08
N SER A 133 -2.75 -16.13 0.31
CA SER A 133 -4.21 -15.96 0.28
C SER A 133 -4.73 -15.25 1.53
N PHE A 134 -5.86 -14.56 1.38
CA PHE A 134 -6.62 -14.04 2.51
C PHE A 134 -8.11 -14.11 2.21
N GLU A 135 -8.88 -14.27 3.28
CA GLU A 135 -10.32 -14.15 3.27
C GLU A 135 -10.75 -13.34 4.50
N LEU A 136 -11.71 -12.46 4.28
CA LEU A 136 -12.18 -11.52 5.28
C LEU A 136 -13.68 -11.38 5.18
N GLU A 137 -14.33 -11.39 6.34
CA GLU A 137 -15.68 -10.88 6.51
C GLU A 137 -15.63 -9.63 7.41
N LEU A 138 -16.11 -8.52 6.86
CA LEU A 138 -16.35 -7.29 7.60
C LEU A 138 -17.79 -7.32 8.10
N ALA A 139 -17.96 -7.85 9.32
CA ALA A 139 -19.23 -7.81 10.03
C ALA A 139 -19.43 -6.42 10.64
N GLY A 140 -20.41 -5.68 10.12
CA GLY A 140 -20.74 -4.33 10.55
C GLY A 140 -21.70 -3.69 9.55
N PHE A 141 -22.42 -2.65 9.97
CA PHE A 141 -23.33 -1.93 9.09
C PHE A 141 -22.51 -1.20 8.02
N VAL A 142 -22.43 -1.78 6.83
CA VAL A 142 -22.03 -1.06 5.63
C VAL A 142 -23.26 -0.29 5.16
N PRO A 143 -23.22 1.05 5.11
CA PRO A 143 -24.36 1.84 4.67
C PRO A 143 -24.87 1.36 3.31
N GLN A 144 -26.18 1.44 3.06
CA GLN A 144 -26.79 1.13 1.75
C GLN A 144 -26.40 2.14 0.63
N GLN A 145 -25.39 2.96 0.86
CA GLN A 145 -24.85 3.94 -0.09
C GLN A 145 -23.49 3.44 -0.59
N GLU A 146 -22.95 4.05 -1.64
CA GLU A 146 -21.60 3.73 -2.13
C GLU A 146 -20.58 3.78 -0.99
N ALA A 147 -19.95 2.64 -0.71
CA ALA A 147 -18.95 2.50 0.33
C ALA A 147 -17.62 2.11 -0.31
N ALA A 148 -16.54 2.75 0.13
CA ALA A 148 -15.19 2.44 -0.28
C ALA A 148 -14.42 1.79 0.87
N PHE A 149 -13.72 0.71 0.55
CA PHE A 149 -12.81 0.02 1.46
C PHE A 149 -11.40 0.28 0.99
N LEU A 150 -10.53 0.65 1.91
CA LEU A 150 -9.09 0.64 1.65
C LEU A 150 -8.51 -0.62 2.28
N LEU A 151 -8.05 -1.52 1.42
CA LEU A 151 -7.29 -2.68 1.84
C LEU A 151 -5.81 -2.35 1.72
N THR A 152 -5.06 -2.44 2.82
CA THR A 152 -3.63 -2.13 2.85
C THR A 152 -2.87 -3.31 3.42
N VAL A 153 -1.89 -3.81 2.70
CA VAL A 153 -0.90 -4.70 3.32
C VAL A 153 0.11 -3.84 4.01
N VAL A 154 0.34 -4.10 5.28
CA VAL A 154 1.30 -3.40 6.11
C VAL A 154 2.34 -4.37 6.66
N GLU A 155 3.60 -3.96 6.72
CA GLU A 155 4.65 -4.67 7.42
C GLU A 155 5.10 -3.84 8.61
N GLN A 156 5.21 -4.48 9.78
CA GLN A 156 5.79 -3.84 10.95
C GLN A 156 7.31 -3.97 10.89
N GLN A 157 8.01 -2.85 10.67
CA GLN A 157 9.47 -2.78 10.72
C GLN A 157 9.88 -1.92 11.91
N GLN A 158 10.57 -2.52 12.88
CA GLN A 158 11.11 -1.83 14.07
C GLN A 158 10.07 -0.95 14.81
N GLY A 159 8.80 -1.39 14.85
CA GLY A 159 7.71 -0.66 15.49
C GLY A 159 6.97 0.34 14.59
N VAL A 160 7.43 0.57 13.35
CA VAL A 160 6.77 1.40 12.34
C VAL A 160 5.95 0.50 11.41
N MET A 161 4.70 0.87 11.17
CA MET A 161 3.85 0.22 10.16
C MET A 161 4.12 0.84 8.79
N ILE A 162 4.65 0.04 7.87
CA ILE A 162 4.92 0.46 6.50
C ILE A 162 3.87 -0.16 5.58
N ALA A 163 3.11 0.67 4.87
CA ALA A 163 2.20 0.18 3.85
C ALA A 163 2.99 -0.32 2.62
N LEU A 164 2.85 -1.61 2.32
CA LEU A 164 3.53 -2.27 1.21
C LEU A 164 2.73 -2.17 -0.09
N ASP A 165 1.43 -2.41 -0.03
CA ASP A 165 0.51 -2.18 -1.13
C ASP A 165 -0.86 -1.75 -0.59
N SER A 166 -1.65 -1.04 -1.39
CA SER A 166 -3.03 -0.73 -1.07
C SER A 166 -3.92 -0.63 -2.29
N VAL A 167 -5.16 -1.06 -2.11
CA VAL A 167 -6.21 -1.00 -3.13
C VAL A 167 -7.51 -0.49 -2.52
N GLU A 168 -8.11 0.47 -3.21
CA GLU A 168 -9.47 0.90 -2.93
C GLU A 168 -10.47 -0.01 -3.65
N ILE A 169 -11.46 -0.49 -2.90
CA ILE A 169 -12.55 -1.33 -3.41
C ILE A 169 -13.84 -0.54 -3.25
N TRP A 170 -14.58 -0.36 -4.34
CA TRP A 170 -15.89 0.29 -4.34
C TRP A 170 -16.99 -0.76 -4.38
N LEU A 171 -17.89 -0.74 -3.41
CA LEU A 171 -19.13 -1.51 -3.50
C LEU A 171 -20.18 -0.67 -4.22
N ARG A 172 -20.69 -1.23 -5.32
CA ARG A 172 -21.87 -0.70 -6.00
C ARG A 172 -23.09 -1.51 -5.55
N PRO A 173 -24.21 -0.85 -5.25
CA PRO A 173 -25.46 -1.53 -4.94
C PRO A 173 -26.01 -2.35 -6.13
#